data_AF-A0A2G9Q153-F1
#
_entry.id   AF-A0A2G9Q153-F1
#
_cell.length_a   1.000
_cell.length_b   1.000
_cell.length_c   1.000
_cell.angle_alpha   90.00
_cell.angle_beta   90.00
_cell.angle_gamma   90.00
#
_symmetry.space_group_name_H-M   'P 1'
#
loop_
_entity.id
_entity.type
_entity.pdbx_description
1 polymer ?
#
loop_
_entity_poly.entity_id
_entity_poly.type
_entity_poly.pdbx_seq_one_letter_code
_entity_poly.pdbx_strand_id
1 'polypeptide(L)'
;RISFKKISGNSKDERIATFLSLLHLEQQNKIWIDQEIHFGEIHIWKKEKYLEKHDPFAEIREQQEVEEIIEDAGRDDSEIEEIIGD
;
A
#
# COMPACT_ATOMS: atom_id res chain seq x y z
N ARG A 1 3.27 0.04 12.12
CA ARG A 1 2.06 0.29 12.94
C ARG A 1 2.46 0.93 14.26
N ILE A 2 1.75 1.97 14.71
CA ILE A 2 1.86 2.53 16.07
C ILE A 2 0.48 2.50 16.73
N SER A 3 0.42 2.25 18.03
CA SER A 3 -0.83 2.29 18.81
C SER A 3 -1.16 3.73 19.19
N PHE A 4 -2.44 4.09 19.13
CA PHE A 4 -2.93 5.41 19.53
C PHE A 4 -2.57 5.73 20.98
N LYS A 5 -2.68 4.75 21.89
CA LYS A 5 -2.32 4.92 23.32
C LYS A 5 -0.87 5.35 23.54
N LYS A 6 0.04 5.04 22.62
CA LYS A 6 1.46 5.45 22.73
C LYS A 6 1.67 6.94 22.43
N ILE A 7 0.72 7.59 21.76
CA ILE A 7 0.88 8.98 21.30
C ILE A 7 -0.20 9.93 21.81
N SER A 8 -1.30 9.42 22.35
CA SER A 8 -2.50 10.20 22.71
C SER A 8 -2.40 11.02 23.99
N GLY A 9 -1.27 10.99 24.68
CA GLY A 9 -1.10 11.66 25.98
C GLY A 9 -1.97 11.06 27.11
N ASN A 10 -1.94 11.74 28.26
CA ASN A 10 -2.56 11.28 29.50
C ASN A 10 -3.89 11.99 29.81
N SER A 11 -4.07 13.23 29.34
CA SER A 11 -5.30 13.97 29.59
C SER A 11 -6.38 13.67 28.55
N LYS A 12 -7.64 13.92 28.91
CA LYS A 12 -8.76 13.77 27.97
C LYS A 12 -8.61 14.71 26.77
N ASP A 13 -8.17 15.94 27.02
CA ASP A 13 -8.03 16.96 25.98
C ASP A 13 -6.89 16.63 25.01
N GLU A 14 -5.77 16.10 25.51
CA GLU A 14 -4.67 15.59 24.67
C GLU A 14 -5.13 14.45 23.76
N ARG A 15 -5.94 13.52 24.29
CA ARG A 15 -6.48 12.42 23.49
C ARG A 15 -7.38 12.93 22.39
N ILE A 16 -8.27 13.88 22.70
CA ILE A 16 -9.18 14.49 21.72
C ILE A 16 -8.38 15.25 20.65
N ALA A 17 -7.43 16.09 21.04
CA ALA A 17 -6.61 16.85 20.12
C ALA A 17 -5.76 15.94 19.22
N THR A 18 -5.18 14.89 19.79
CA THR A 18 -4.44 13.88 19.03
C THR A 18 -5.35 13.17 18.04
N PHE A 19 -6.54 12.74 18.46
CA PHE A 19 -7.48 12.04 17.58
C PHE A 19 -7.95 12.94 16.42
N LEU A 20 -8.34 14.18 16.70
CA LEU A 20 -8.69 15.16 15.66
C LEU A 20 -7.55 15.38 14.66
N SER A 21 -6.32 15.47 15.14
CA SER A 21 -5.14 15.63 14.27
C SER A 21 -4.94 14.42 13.36
N LEU A 22 -5.17 13.20 13.86
CA LEU A 22 -5.08 11.98 13.06
C LEU A 22 -6.19 11.91 12.00
N LEU A 23 -7.42 12.30 12.31
CA LEU A 23 -8.50 12.39 11.32
C LEU A 23 -8.14 13.34 10.17
N HIS A 24 -7.56 14.51 10.48
CA HIS A 24 -7.08 15.43 9.45
C HIS A 24 -5.95 14.82 8.59
N LEU A 25 -5.02 14.06 9.19
CA LEU A 25 -3.95 13.39 8.46
C LEU A 25 -4.45 12.24 7.57
N GLU A 26 -5.45 11.49 8.04
CA GLU A 26 -6.12 10.44 7.27
C GLU A 26 -6.85 11.05 6.07
N GLN A 27 -7.61 12.13 6.29
CA GLN A 27 -8.31 12.85 5.21
C GLN A 27 -7.34 13.43 4.17
N GLN A 28 -6.13 13.82 4.58
CA GLN A 28 -5.04 14.22 3.68
C GLN A 28 -4.30 13.03 3.05
N ASN A 29 -4.77 11.80 3.23
CA ASN A 29 -4.16 10.58 2.71
C ASN A 29 -2.70 10.35 3.16
N LYS A 30 -2.28 10.87 4.32
CA LYS A 30 -0.91 10.70 4.82
C LYS A 30 -0.73 9.45 5.67
N ILE A 31 -1.79 9.07 6.36
CA ILE A 31 -1.82 7.90 7.25
C ILE A 31 -3.05 7.05 6.95
N TRP A 32 -3.03 5.84 7.48
CA TRP A 32 -4.17 4.95 7.54
C TRP A 32 -4.50 4.62 8.99
N ILE A 33 -5.77 4.76 9.37
CA ILE A 33 -6.27 4.45 10.71
C ILE A 33 -7.00 3.11 10.63
N ASP A 34 -6.64 2.20 11.53
CA ASP A 34 -7.14 0.83 11.58
C ASP A 34 -7.70 0.52 12.96
N GLN A 35 -8.95 0.04 13.02
CA GLN A 35 -9.66 -0.34 14.25
C GLN A 35 -10.47 -1.61 14.00
N GLU A 36 -9.98 -2.73 14.55
CA GLU A 36 -10.56 -4.06 14.32
C GLU A 36 -11.95 -4.25 14.95
N ILE A 37 -12.20 -3.62 16.11
CA ILE A 37 -13.47 -3.73 16.86
C ILE A 37 -13.93 -2.37 17.39
N HIS A 38 -15.24 -2.17 17.53
CA HIS A 38 -15.81 -0.94 18.09
C HIS A 38 -15.27 -0.65 19.49
N PHE A 39 -14.85 0.61 19.71
CA PHE A 39 -14.18 1.05 20.93
C PHE A 39 -12.91 0.26 21.31
N GLY A 40 -12.37 -0.50 20.35
CA GLY A 40 -11.10 -1.19 20.46
C GLY A 40 -9.90 -0.27 20.27
N GLU A 41 -8.71 -0.87 20.29
CA GLU A 41 -7.47 -0.16 20.04
C GLU A 41 -7.41 0.40 18.63
N ILE A 42 -6.96 1.65 18.51
CA ILE A 42 -6.73 2.32 17.24
C ILE A 42 -5.25 2.19 16.88
N HIS A 43 -5.00 1.78 15.65
CA HIS A 43 -3.68 1.62 15.09
C HIS A 43 -3.46 2.59 13.93
N ILE A 44 -2.29 3.21 13.90
CA ILE A 44 -1.92 4.18 12.89
C ILE A 44 -0.78 3.61 12.04
N TRP A 45 -0.94 3.74 10.73
CA TRP A 45 0.01 3.31 9.72
C TRP A 45 0.40 4.50 8.83
N LYS A 46 1.64 4.53 8.34
CA LYS A 46 1.96 5.38 7.19
C LYS A 46 1.28 4.78 5.96
N LYS A 47 0.68 5.62 5.11
CA LYS A 47 -0.09 5.14 3.96
C LYS A 47 0.73 4.26 3.02
N GLU A 48 1.94 4.68 2.66
CA GLU A 48 2.88 3.93 1.81
C GLU A 48 3.10 2.51 2.34
N LYS A 49 3.47 2.38 3.62
CA LYS A 49 3.68 1.09 4.28
C LYS A 49 2.43 0.23 4.40
N TYR A 50 1.25 0.85 4.47
CA TYR A 50 0.00 0.12 4.47
C TYR A 50 -0.26 -0.47 3.08
N LEU A 51 -0.11 0.35 2.03
CA LEU A 51 -0.27 -0.09 0.65
C LEU A 51 0.74 -1.17 0.28
N GLU A 52 2.03 -1.05 0.61
CA GLU A 52 3.03 -2.11 0.38
C GLU A 52 2.60 -3.50 0.90
N LYS A 53 1.82 -3.52 1.99
CA LYS A 53 1.38 -4.77 2.64
C LYS A 53 -0.02 -5.22 2.20
N HIS A 54 -0.85 -4.30 1.72
CA HIS A 54 -2.27 -4.50 1.45
C HIS A 54 -2.67 -3.95 0.08
N ASP A 55 -1.74 -3.96 -0.86
CA ASP A 55 -1.90 -3.37 -2.17
C ASP A 55 -3.04 -4.04 -2.93
N PRO A 56 -4.16 -3.34 -3.19
CA PRO A 56 -5.31 -3.93 -3.83
C PRO A 56 -5.07 -4.24 -5.32
N PHE A 57 -3.96 -3.76 -5.89
CA PHE A 57 -3.59 -4.03 -7.29
C PHE A 57 -2.25 -4.78 -7.39
N ALA A 58 -1.80 -5.47 -6.33
CA ALA A 58 -0.58 -6.28 -6.39
C ALA A 58 -0.70 -7.37 -7.47
N GLU A 59 -1.77 -8.17 -7.40
CA GLU A 59 -2.02 -9.26 -8.34
C GLU A 59 -2.12 -8.79 -9.79
N ILE A 60 -2.74 -7.63 -10.03
CA ILE A 60 -2.90 -7.07 -11.37
C ILE A 60 -1.55 -6.63 -11.96
N ARG A 61 -0.69 -5.97 -11.18
CA ARG A 61 0.64 -5.58 -11.65
C ARG A 61 1.54 -6.78 -11.90
N GLU A 62 1.48 -7.79 -11.03
CA GLU A 62 2.24 -9.03 -11.21
C GLU A 62 1.84 -9.73 -12.52
N GLN A 63 0.54 -9.76 -12.86
CA GLN A 63 0.07 -10.27 -14.15
C GLN A 63 0.59 -9.45 -15.34
N GLN A 64 0.57 -8.12 -15.24
CA GLN A 64 1.08 -7.24 -16.30
C GLN A 64 2.60 -7.39 -16.51
N GLU A 65 3.38 -7.47 -15.43
CA GLU A 65 4.83 -7.68 -15.52
C GLU A 65 5.16 -9.04 -16.17
N VAL A 66 4.40 -10.09 -15.86
CA VAL A 66 4.55 -11.41 -16.50
C VAL A 66 4.19 -11.35 -17.99
N GLU A 67 3.11 -10.66 -18.36
CA GLU A 67 2.68 -10.52 -19.76
C GLU A 67 3.70 -9.73 -20.59
N GLU A 68 4.23 -8.62 -20.05
CA GLU A 68 5.31 -7.85 -20.69
C GLU A 68 6.59 -8.68 -20.89
N ILE A 69 7.00 -9.49 -19.90
CA ILE A 69 8.16 -10.39 -20.03
C ILE A 69 7.93 -11.44 -21.13
N ILE A 70 6.71 -11.98 -21.24
CA ILE A 70 6.36 -12.96 -22.28
C ILE A 70 6.35 -12.30 -23.67
N GLU A 71 5.81 -11.09 -23.79
CA GLU A 71 5.84 -10.33 -25.06
C GLU A 71 7.27 -10.00 -25.50
N ASP A 72 8.13 -9.56 -24.58
CA ASP A 72 9.53 -9.27 -24.86
C ASP A 72 10.31 -10.56 -25.22
N ALA A 73 10.08 -11.66 -24.49
CA ALA A 73 10.72 -12.94 -24.78
C ALA A 73 10.24 -13.57 -26.10
N GLY A 74 8.98 -13.38 -26.46
CA GLY A 74 8.41 -13.84 -27.74
C GLY A 74 8.88 -13.03 -28.95
N ARG A 75 9.53 -11.88 -28.74
CA ARG A 75 10.06 -11.01 -29.79
C ARG A 75 11.45 -11.46 -30.30
N ASP A 76 12.19 -12.23 -29.51
CA ASP A 76 13.55 -12.67 -29.83
C ASP A 76 13.61 -13.91 -30.75
N ASP A 77 12.57 -14.76 -30.77
CA ASP A 77 12.57 -15.99 -31.59
C ASP A 77 12.19 -15.74 -33.06
N SER A 78 11.49 -14.65 -33.38
CA SER A 78 11.05 -14.34 -34.75
C SER A 78 12.11 -13.62 -35.63
N GLU A 79 13.15 -13.02 -35.04
CA GLU A 79 14.23 -12.37 -35.82
C GLU A 79 15.38 -13.34 -36.19
N ILE A 80 15.45 -14.53 -35.58
CA ILE A 80 16.52 -15.51 -35.87
C ILE A 80 16.19 -16.38 -37.11
N GLU A 81 14.92 -16.63 -37.42
CA GLU A 81 14.55 -17.43 -38.60
C GLU A 81 14.75 -16.69 -39.94
N GLU A 82 14.78 -15.35 -39.97
CA GLU A 82 15.01 -14.59 -41.22
C GLU A 82 16.49 -14.57 -41.66
N ILE A 83 17.43 -14.98 -40.80
CA ILE A 83 18.87 -14.99 -41.12
C ILE A 83 19.35 -16.37 -41.65
N ILE A 84 18.58 -17.45 -41.45
CA ILE A 84 19.01 -18.83 -41.79
C ILE A 84 18.11 -19.49 -42.87
N GLY A 85 17.08 -18.80 -43.39
CA GLY A 85 16.21 -19.31 -44.46
C GLY A 85 16.63 -18.86 -45.87
N ASP A 86 17.45 -19.70 -46.53
CA ASP A 86 17.78 -19.81 -47.98
C ASP A 86 17.90 -18.53 -48.86
#